data_AF-A0A3S7J9V4-F1
#
_entry.id   AF-A0A3S7J9V4-F1
#
_cell.length_a   1.000
_cell.length_b   1.000
_cell.length_c   1.000
_cell.angle_alpha   90.00
_cell.angle_beta   90.00
_cell.angle_gamma   90.00
#
_symmetry.space_group_name_H-M   'P 1'
#
loop_
_entity.id
_entity.type
_entity.pdbx_description
1 polymer ?
#
loop_
_entity_poly.entity_id
_entity_poly.type
_entity_poly.pdbx_seq_one_letter_code
_entity_poly.pdbx_strand_id
1 'polypeptide(L)' 'MLFNNIKNFKLKIIISYHYFTKTLKMIIGIPDYENYLLHMKNKHPNIKPMNYEEFFKNRQISRYGSNGVVKCC' A
#
# COMPACT_ATOMS: atom_id res chain seq x y z
N MET A 1 14.05 -8.56 -33.82
CA MET A 1 14.82 -7.85 -32.76
C MET A 1 14.18 -6.54 -32.28
N LEU A 2 13.58 -5.70 -33.15
CA LEU A 2 13.02 -4.39 -32.76
C LEU A 2 11.84 -4.46 -31.77
N PHE A 3 10.95 -5.45 -31.90
CA PHE A 3 9.77 -5.60 -31.01
C PHE A 3 10.11 -5.89 -29.55
N ASN A 4 11.23 -6.58 -29.28
CA ASN A 4 11.65 -6.86 -27.90
C ASN A 4 12.14 -5.60 -27.19
N ASN A 5 12.79 -4.68 -27.93
CA ASN A 5 13.28 -3.43 -27.37
C ASN A 5 12.13 -2.49 -26.97
N ILE A 6 11.07 -2.45 -27.78
CA ILE A 6 9.85 -1.66 -27.51
C ILE A 6 9.08 -2.24 -26.31
N LYS A 7 8.97 -3.56 -26.20
CA LYS A 7 8.35 -4.22 -25.04
C LYS A 7 9.14 -3.97 -23.75
N ASN A 8 10.47 -4.06 -23.81
CA ASN A 8 11.35 -3.79 -22.67
C ASN A 8 11.28 -2.33 -22.23
N PHE A 9 11.19 -1.39 -23.17
CA PHE A 9 11.06 0.02 -22.88
C PHE A 9 9.71 0.35 -22.21
N LYS A 10 8.61 -0.19 -22.76
CA LYS A 10 7.26 -0.03 -22.19
C LYS A 10 7.18 -0.62 -20.78
N LEU A 11 7.80 -1.79 -20.55
CA LEU A 11 7.86 -2.43 -19.24
C LEU A 11 8.64 -1.59 -18.23
N LYS A 12 9.80 -1.03 -18.61
CA LYS A 12 10.59 -0.13 -17.75
C LYS A 12 9.82 1.12 -17.33
N ILE A 13 9.05 1.71 -18.25
CA ILE A 13 8.21 2.89 -17.95
C ILE A 13 7.13 2.54 -16.93
N ILE A 14 6.42 1.43 -17.13
CA ILE A 14 5.35 0.99 -16.22
C ILE A 14 5.90 0.73 -14.82
N ILE A 15 7.05 0.03 -14.74
CA ILE A 15 7.71 -0.26 -13.47
C ILE A 15 8.14 1.03 -12.77
N SER A 16 8.78 1.97 -13.49
CA SER A 16 9.20 3.25 -12.93
C SER A 16 8.02 4.07 -12.40
N TYR A 17 6.92 4.15 -13.17
CA TYR A 17 5.69 4.81 -12.75
C TYR A 17 5.08 4.15 -11.50
N HIS A 18 5.08 2.82 -11.43
CA HIS A 18 4.60 2.09 -10.24
C HIS A 18 5.45 2.41 -8.99
N TYR A 19 6.77 2.47 -9.13
CA TYR A 19 7.64 2.88 -8.01
C TYR A 19 7.38 4.32 -7.58
N PHE A 20 7.22 5.25 -8.53
CA PHE A 20 6.95 6.65 -8.22
C PHE A 20 5.58 6.87 -7.55
N THR A 21 4.55 6.19 -8.02
CA THR A 21 3.23 6.24 -7.34
C THR A 21 3.31 5.65 -5.93
N LYS A 22 4.10 4.60 -5.71
CA LYS A 22 4.34 4.04 -4.38
C LYS A 22 5.06 5.04 -3.46
N THR A 23 6.08 5.75 -3.95
CA THR A 23 6.79 6.77 -3.15
C THR A 23 5.89 7.95 -2.81
N LEU A 24 5.10 8.45 -3.77
CA LEU A 24 4.13 9.51 -3.50
C LEU A 24 3.07 9.11 -2.46
N LYS A 25 2.52 7.89 -2.55
CA LYS A 25 1.58 7.37 -1.54
C LYS A 25 2.21 7.36 -0.14
N MET A 26 3.48 6.99 -0.02
CA MET A 26 4.20 7.03 1.26
C MET A 26 4.37 8.47 1.79
N ILE A 27 4.71 9.43 0.92
CA ILE A 27 4.88 10.85 1.30
C ILE A 27 3.57 11.44 1.80
N ILE A 28 2.46 11.19 1.08
CA ILE A 28 1.13 11.70 1.45
C ILE A 28 0.57 10.94 2.66
N GLY A 29 1.10 9.74 2.95
CA GLY A 29 0.61 8.85 3.99
C GLY A 29 -0.68 8.14 3.59
N ILE A 30 -0.93 7.97 2.29
CA ILE A 30 -2.08 7.23 1.76
C ILE A 30 -1.82 5.73 2.00
N PRO A 31 -2.67 5.06 2.79
CA PRO A 31 -2.50 3.64 3.05
C PRO A 31 -2.90 2.80 1.82
N ASP A 32 -2.07 1.83 1.45
CA ASP A 32 -2.30 0.95 0.30
C ASP A 32 -2.94 -0.38 0.76
N TYR A 33 -4.19 -0.62 0.35
CA TYR A 33 -4.97 -1.79 0.74
C TYR A 33 -4.45 -3.10 0.12
N GLU A 34 -3.99 -3.07 -1.12
CA GLU A 34 -3.43 -4.26 -1.79
C GLU A 34 -2.18 -4.75 -1.07
N ASN A 35 -1.33 -3.82 -0.66
CA ASN A 35 -0.13 -4.15 0.10
C ASN A 35 -0.47 -4.68 1.51
N TYR A 36 -1.57 -4.22 2.11
CA TYR A 36 -2.10 -4.78 3.36
C TYR A 36 -2.61 -6.22 3.17
N LEU A 37 -3.36 -6.49 2.10
CA LEU A 37 -3.83 -7.85 1.80
C LEU A 37 -2.68 -8.82 1.57
N LEU A 38 -1.67 -8.40 0.80
CA LEU A 38 -0.46 -9.20 0.58
C LEU A 38 0.27 -9.47 1.90
N HIS A 39 0.38 -8.45 2.77
CA HIS A 39 0.97 -8.61 4.09
C HIS A 39 0.18 -9.60 4.97
N MET A 40 -1.16 -9.48 5.01
CA MET A 40 -2.02 -10.39 5.75
C MET A 40 -1.89 -11.82 5.23
N LYS A 41 -1.91 -12.02 3.92
CA LYS A 41 -1.73 -13.33 3.31
C LYS A 41 -0.37 -13.97 3.67
N ASN A 42 0.70 -13.17 3.66
CA ASN A 42 2.05 -13.69 3.87
C ASN A 42 2.40 -13.89 5.35
N LYS A 43 1.94 -12.99 6.24
CA LYS A 43 2.34 -12.96 7.65
C LYS A 43 1.27 -13.49 8.60
N HIS A 44 0.00 -13.40 8.20
CA HIS A 44 -1.15 -13.77 9.01
C HIS A 44 -2.17 -14.60 8.20
N PRO A 45 -1.77 -15.76 7.64
CA PRO A 45 -2.64 -16.56 6.78
C PRO A 45 -3.92 -17.06 7.48
N ASN A 46 -3.90 -17.14 8.81
CA ASN A 46 -5.03 -17.62 9.62
C ASN A 46 -6.00 -16.51 10.04
N ILE A 47 -5.73 -15.25 9.69
CA ILE A 47 -6.55 -14.10 10.07
C ILE A 47 -7.22 -13.55 8.83
N LYS A 48 -8.56 -13.40 8.87
CA LYS A 48 -9.29 -12.76 7.79
C LYS A 48 -8.92 -11.27 7.73
N PRO A 49 -8.46 -10.76 6.57
CA PRO A 49 -8.17 -9.34 6.42
C PRO A 49 -9.44 -8.50 6.59
N MET A 50 -9.26 -7.29 7.12
CA MET A 50 -10.31 -6.28 7.24
C MET A 50 -10.79 -5.83 5.86
N ASN A 51 -12.03 -5.35 5.77
CA ASN A 51 -12.51 -4.75 4.52
C ASN A 51 -11.84 -3.39 4.27
N TYR A 52 -11.93 -2.87 3.04
CA TYR A 52 -11.30 -1.60 2.64
C TYR A 52 -11.71 -0.43 3.56
N GLU A 53 -13.00 -0.30 3.86
CA GLU A 53 -13.54 0.77 4.71
C GLU A 53 -13.03 0.69 6.15
N GLU A 54 -13.00 -0.52 6.72
CA GLU A 54 -12.47 -0.77 8.07
C GLU A 54 -10.98 -0.46 8.13
N PHE A 55 -10.22 -0.89 7.12
CA PHE A 55 -8.82 -0.58 7.00
C PHE A 55 -8.59 0.92 6.93
N PHE A 56 -9.34 1.63 6.07
CA PHE A 56 -9.19 3.08 5.91
C PHE A 56 -9.55 3.84 7.19
N LYS A 57 -10.65 3.46 7.85
CA LYS A 57 -11.07 4.03 9.13
C LYS A 57 -10.05 3.76 10.24
N ASN A 58 -9.51 2.54 10.33
CA ASN A 58 -8.45 2.21 11.29
C ASN A 58 -7.19 3.04 11.08
N ARG A 59 -6.80 3.29 9.82
CA ARG A 59 -5.65 4.15 9.50
C ARG A 59 -5.91 5.61 9.82
N GLN A 60 -7.11 6.11 9.56
CA GLN A 60 -7.51 7.46 9.95
C GLN A 60 -7.55 7.63 11.46
N ILE A 61 -8.16 6.70 12.21
CA ILE A 61 -8.20 6.74 13.68
C ILE A 61 -6.79 6.68 14.25
N SER A 62 -5.93 5.79 13.73
CA SER A 62 -4.53 5.70 14.18
C SER A 62 -3.72 6.98 13.94
N ARG A 63 -4.12 7.83 12.98
CA ARG A 63 -3.39 9.07 12.62
C ARG A 63 -4.04 10.34 13.16
N TYR A 64 -5.37 10.38 13.27
CA TYR A 64 -6.17 11.58 13.54
C TYR A 64 -7.23 11.38 14.64
N GLY A 65 -7.39 10.16 15.18
CA GLY A 65 -8.39 9.87 16.19
C GLY A 65 -8.14 10.64 17.49
N SER A 66 -9.07 11.53 17.84
CA SER A 66 -9.00 12.44 18.99
C SER A 66 -9.42 11.83 20.33
N ASN A 67 -9.52 10.50 20.45
CA ASN A 67 -9.95 9.84 21.69
C ASN A 67 -8.90 8.85 22.21
N GLY A 68 -7.77 9.41 22.67
CA GLY A 68 -6.93 8.74 23.67
C GLY A 68 -5.70 8.07 23.12
N VAL A 69 -4.63 8.86 22.98
CA VAL A 69 -3.27 8.52 23.43
C VAL A 69 -2.85 7.07 23.11
N VAL A 70 -2.10 6.89 22.01
CA VAL A 70 -1.06 5.85 22.00
C VAL A 70 -0.07 6.22 23.09
N LYS A 71 -0.34 5.78 24.32
CA LYS A 71 0.62 5.77 25.41
C LYS A 71 1.66 4.77 24.96
N CYS A 72 2.80 5.28 24.52
CA CYS A 72 4.00 4.48 24.39
C CYS A 72 4.18 3.78 25.74
N CYS A 73 4.31 2.46 25.71
CA CYS A 73 4.99 1.75 26.77
C CYS A 73 6.46 2.19 26.77
#